data_AF-G3M2W1-F1
#
_entry.id   AF-G3M2W1-F1
#
_cell.length_a   1.000
_cell.length_b   1.000
_cell.length_c   1.000
_cell.angle_alpha   90.00
_cell.angle_beta   90.00
_cell.angle_gamma   90.00
#
_symmetry.space_group_name_H-M   'P 1'
#
loop_
_entity.id
_entity.type
_entity.pdbx_description
1 polymer ?
#
loop_
_entity_poly.entity_id
_entity_poly.type
_entity_poly.pdbx_seq_one_letter_code
_entity_poly.pdbx_strand_id
1 'polypeptide(L)'
;AKLIFTISLALGTTLTISSNHWILAWTGLEINTLAILPLIAKSHHPRAIEAATKYFLVQAAASALVLFSSMTNAWHTGQWDIAQLTHPTSSVVLTTAIAIKLGLVPFHFWFPEVLQGSSLTTGLLLSTAMKFPPLTLLYLTSHSLNPTL
;
A
#
# COMPACT_ATOMS: atom_id res chain seq x y z
N ALA A 1 2.93 1.47 23.64
CA ALA A 1 2.74 1.95 22.26
C ALA A 1 3.19 0.95 21.19
N LYS A 2 4.43 0.42 21.21
CA LYS A 2 4.93 -0.51 20.18
C LYS A 2 3.99 -1.69 19.86
N LEU A 3 3.41 -2.31 20.91
CA LEU A 3 2.44 -3.40 20.77
C LEU A 3 1.19 -3.01 19.97
N ILE A 4 0.65 -1.81 20.22
CA ILE A 4 -0.53 -1.30 19.52
C ILE A 4 -0.23 -1.17 18.04
N PHE A 5 0.89 -0.55 17.67
CA PHE A 5 1.29 -0.40 16.27
C PHE A 5 1.54 -1.74 15.57
N THR A 6 2.18 -2.71 16.24
CA THR A 6 2.38 -4.04 15.65
C THR A 6 1.07 -4.80 15.45
N ILE A 7 0.12 -4.68 16.38
CA ILE A 7 -1.21 -5.29 16.24
C ILE A 7 -1.99 -4.60 15.12
N SER A 8 -1.92 -3.26 15.02
CA SER A 8 -2.53 -2.50 13.93
C SER A 8 -1.98 -2.92 12.56
N LEU A 9 -0.66 -3.15 12.44
CA LEU A 9 -0.05 -3.66 11.20
C LEU A 9 -0.55 -5.07 10.83
N ALA A 10 -0.67 -5.95 11.82
CA ALA A 10 -1.24 -7.28 11.59
C ALA A 10 -2.69 -7.16 11.13
N LEU A 11 -3.49 -6.33 11.81
CA LEU A 11 -4.90 -6.10 11.52
C LEU A 11 -5.13 -5.47 10.13
N GLY A 12 -4.35 -4.45 9.74
CA GLY A 12 -4.45 -3.85 8.42
C GLY A 12 -4.13 -4.87 7.32
N THR A 13 -3.09 -5.68 7.54
CA THR A 13 -2.70 -6.76 6.62
C THR A 13 -3.77 -7.83 6.49
N THR A 14 -4.34 -8.31 7.61
CA THR A 14 -5.40 -9.32 7.57
C THR A 14 -6.68 -8.79 6.95
N LEU A 15 -7.03 -7.52 7.19
CA LEU A 15 -8.19 -6.88 6.55
C LEU A 15 -8.03 -6.84 5.03
N THR A 16 -6.87 -6.40 4.52
CA THR A 16 -6.64 -6.37 3.07
C THR A 16 -6.66 -7.76 2.45
N ILE A 17 -6.03 -8.75 3.09
CA ILE A 17 -5.93 -10.11 2.54
C ILE A 17 -7.28 -10.84 2.54
N SER A 18 -8.11 -10.63 3.57
CA SER A 18 -9.41 -11.31 3.69
C SER A 18 -10.56 -10.57 3.03
N SER A 19 -10.36 -9.33 2.59
CA SER A 19 -11.42 -8.52 1.98
C SER A 19 -11.82 -9.01 0.60
N ASN A 20 -13.12 -8.93 0.31
CA ASN A 20 -13.69 -9.05 -1.05
C ASN A 20 -14.18 -7.70 -1.60
N HIS A 21 -14.18 -6.65 -0.78
CA HIS A 21 -14.73 -5.34 -1.13
C HIS A 21 -13.64 -4.26 -1.12
N TRP A 22 -13.60 -3.42 -2.15
CA TRP A 22 -12.53 -2.43 -2.34
C TRP A 22 -12.32 -1.47 -1.17
N ILE A 23 -13.40 -0.95 -0.56
CA ILE A 23 -13.28 -0.04 0.60
C ILE A 23 -12.68 -0.72 1.82
N LEU A 24 -12.97 -2.00 2.04
CA LEU A 24 -12.40 -2.74 3.17
C LEU A 24 -10.91 -3.02 2.93
N ALA A 25 -10.56 -3.41 1.69
CA ALA A 25 -9.16 -3.58 1.28
C ALA A 25 -8.35 -2.30 1.50
N TRP A 26 -8.90 -1.17 1.03
CA TRP A 26 -8.29 0.15 1.17
C TRP A 26 -8.11 0.56 2.64
N THR A 27 -9.12 0.32 3.47
CA THR A 27 -9.05 0.60 4.91
C THR A 27 -7.89 -0.17 5.56
N GLY A 28 -7.69 -1.45 5.19
CA GLY A 28 -6.53 -2.22 5.64
C GLY A 28 -5.19 -1.64 5.22
N LEU A 29 -5.08 -1.13 3.98
CA LEU A 29 -3.87 -0.45 3.49
C LEU A 29 -3.60 0.87 4.23
N GLU A 30 -4.63 1.64 4.57
CA GLU A 30 -4.52 2.88 5.35
C GLU A 30 -4.06 2.60 6.78
N ILE A 31 -4.66 1.62 7.45
CA ILE A 31 -4.24 1.20 8.79
C ILE A 31 -2.76 0.82 8.78
N ASN A 32 -2.31 0.07 7.78
CA ASN A 32 -0.90 -0.28 7.61
C ASN A 32 -0.01 0.95 7.41
N THR A 33 -0.45 1.90 6.58
CA THR A 33 0.30 3.13 6.29
C THR A 33 0.44 4.01 7.52
N LEU A 34 -0.62 4.16 8.33
CA LEU A 34 -0.59 4.97 9.55
C LEU A 34 0.15 4.28 10.69
N ALA A 35 0.00 2.97 10.85
CA ALA A 35 0.61 2.21 11.95
C ALA A 35 2.14 2.13 11.85
N ILE A 36 2.71 2.18 10.65
CA ILE A 36 4.17 2.09 10.47
C ILE A 36 4.90 3.42 10.72
N LEU A 37 4.23 4.57 10.54
CA LEU A 37 4.87 5.89 10.65
C LEU A 37 5.60 6.11 11.99
N PRO A 38 4.99 5.81 13.16
CA PRO A 38 5.68 5.99 14.44
C PRO A 38 6.86 5.02 14.63
N LEU A 39 6.88 3.89 13.92
CA LEU A 39 7.98 2.94 13.95
C LEU A 39 9.16 3.39 13.07
N ILE A 40 8.90 4.16 12.02
CA ILE A 40 9.95 4.81 11.20
C ILE A 40 10.55 5.99 11.97
N ALA A 41 9.69 6.86 12.51
CA ALA A 41 10.09 8.08 13.24
C ALA A 41 10.64 7.83 14.66
N LYS A 42 10.80 6.58 15.09
CA LYS A 42 11.08 6.18 16.48
C LYS A 42 12.31 6.84 17.10
N SER A 43 13.38 7.03 16.33
CA SER A 43 14.63 7.62 16.85
C SER A 43 14.55 9.14 17.03
N HIS A 44 13.50 9.79 16.51
CA HIS A 44 13.34 11.24 16.47
C HIS A 44 14.50 12.02 15.82
N HIS A 45 15.43 11.33 15.16
CA HIS A 45 16.50 11.96 14.40
C HIS A 45 15.93 12.66 13.15
N PRO A 46 16.46 13.81 12.71
CA PRO A 46 15.97 14.52 11.52
C PRO A 46 15.83 13.62 10.29
N ARG A 47 16.79 12.73 10.06
CA ARG A 47 16.76 11.74 8.97
C ARG A 47 15.60 10.73 9.08
N ALA A 48 15.23 10.32 10.30
CA ALA A 48 14.12 9.41 10.52
C ALA A 48 12.77 10.11 10.31
N ILE A 49 12.68 11.39 10.66
CA ILE A 49 11.50 12.22 10.37
C ILE A 49 11.36 12.44 8.86
N GLU A 50 12.45 12.76 8.16
CA GLU A 50 12.47 12.87 6.69
C GLU A 50 12.05 11.55 6.00
N ALA A 51 12.53 10.41 6.49
CA ALA A 51 12.09 9.11 6.00
C ALA A 51 10.58 8.89 6.23
N ALA A 52 10.07 9.22 7.41
CA ALA A 52 8.65 9.08 7.71
C ALA A 52 7.78 9.97 6.82
N THR A 53 8.19 11.22 6.55
CA THR A 53 7.44 12.13 5.67
C THR A 53 7.47 11.67 4.22
N LYS A 54 8.63 11.23 3.70
CA LYS A 54 8.75 10.63 2.37
C LYS A 54 7.86 9.40 2.20
N TYR A 55 7.89 8.50 3.18
CA TYR A 55 7.01 7.33 3.21
C TYR A 55 5.53 7.74 3.18
N PHE A 56 5.12 8.67 4.05
CA PHE A 56 3.74 9.10 4.14
C PHE A 56 3.22 9.67 2.82
N LEU A 57 3.94 10.62 2.21
CA LEU A 57 3.49 11.28 0.99
C LEU A 57 3.28 10.30 -0.16
N VAL A 58 4.25 9.41 -0.36
CA VAL A 58 4.20 8.44 -1.46
C VAL A 58 3.10 7.40 -1.23
N GLN A 59 2.98 6.90 0.00
CA GLN A 59 1.99 5.87 0.32
C GLN A 59 0.56 6.41 0.37
N ALA A 60 0.37 7.66 0.81
CA ALA A 60 -0.91 8.36 0.77
C ALA A 60 -1.35 8.62 -0.69
N ALA A 61 -0.44 9.09 -1.54
CA ALA A 61 -0.72 9.25 -2.98
C ALA A 61 -1.10 7.92 -3.63
N ALA A 62 -0.34 6.84 -3.35
CA ALA A 62 -0.67 5.52 -3.84
C ALA A 62 -2.02 5.01 -3.33
N SER A 63 -2.36 5.29 -2.06
CA SER A 63 -3.64 4.91 -1.47
C SER A 63 -4.82 5.65 -2.11
N ALA A 64 -4.65 6.94 -2.39
CA ALA A 64 -5.63 7.73 -3.13
C ALA A 64 -5.86 7.17 -4.55
N LEU A 65 -4.80 6.71 -5.23
CA LEU A 65 -4.94 6.04 -6.53
C LEU A 65 -5.67 4.70 -6.45
N VAL A 66 -5.49 3.91 -5.37
CA VAL A 66 -6.28 2.68 -5.15
C VAL A 66 -7.77 3.01 -5.03
N LEU A 67 -8.14 4.02 -4.25
CA LEU A 67 -9.54 4.47 -4.18
C LEU A 67 -10.05 5.02 -5.51
N PHE A 68 -9.24 5.80 -6.21
CA PHE A 68 -9.64 6.35 -7.50
C PHE A 68 -9.89 5.25 -8.53
N SER A 69 -9.04 4.22 -8.56
CA SER A 69 -9.25 3.03 -9.37
C SER A 69 -10.57 2.32 -9.03
N SER A 70 -10.85 2.08 -7.74
CA SER A 70 -12.08 1.38 -7.35
C SER A 70 -13.34 2.20 -7.64
N MET A 71 -13.31 3.52 -7.40
CA MET A 71 -14.43 4.42 -7.72
C MET A 71 -14.68 4.49 -9.22
N THR A 72 -13.64 4.58 -10.05
CA THR A 72 -13.80 4.58 -11.51
C THR A 72 -14.37 3.25 -12.00
N ASN A 73 -13.90 2.11 -11.47
CA ASN A 73 -14.47 0.81 -11.82
C ASN A 73 -15.94 0.71 -11.42
N ALA A 74 -16.27 1.07 -10.17
CA ALA A 74 -17.63 1.04 -9.66
C ALA A 74 -18.57 2.00 -10.40
N TRP A 75 -18.06 3.15 -10.87
CA TRP A 75 -18.82 4.07 -11.71
C TRP A 75 -19.23 3.44 -13.04
N HIS A 76 -18.38 2.62 -13.64
CA HIS A 76 -18.65 1.96 -14.92
C HIS A 76 -19.43 0.66 -14.79
N THR A 77 -19.22 -0.12 -13.73
CA THR A 77 -19.80 -1.48 -13.59
C THR A 77 -20.88 -1.60 -12.53
N GLY A 78 -20.97 -0.64 -11.61
CA GLY A 78 -21.82 -0.70 -10.42
C GLY A 78 -21.31 -1.66 -9.33
N GLN A 79 -20.10 -2.22 -9.48
CA GLN A 79 -19.58 -3.28 -8.60
C GLN A 79 -18.37 -2.80 -7.81
N TRP A 80 -18.32 -3.23 -6.53
CA TRP A 80 -17.23 -2.93 -5.60
C TRP A 80 -16.39 -4.17 -5.22
N ASP A 81 -16.67 -5.29 -5.88
CA ASP A 81 -15.91 -6.52 -5.72
C ASP A 81 -14.49 -6.37 -6.29
N ILE A 82 -13.49 -6.82 -5.52
CA ILE A 82 -12.07 -6.79 -5.91
C ILE A 82 -11.84 -7.67 -7.15
N ALA A 83 -12.54 -8.79 -7.26
CA ALA A 83 -12.39 -9.71 -8.38
C ALA A 83 -13.00 -9.17 -9.68
N GLN A 84 -13.71 -8.04 -9.66
CA GLN A 84 -14.42 -7.48 -10.82
C GLN A 84 -13.83 -6.16 -11.30
N LEU A 85 -12.51 -6.10 -11.43
CA LEU A 85 -11.80 -4.93 -11.98
C LEU A 85 -11.79 -5.00 -13.52
N THR A 86 -12.89 -4.66 -14.18
CA THR A 86 -13.03 -4.90 -15.63
C THR A 86 -12.75 -3.66 -16.47
N HIS A 87 -12.76 -2.46 -15.89
CA HIS A 87 -12.50 -1.24 -16.65
C HIS A 87 -10.99 -1.04 -16.89
N PRO A 88 -10.53 -0.90 -18.16
CA PRO A 88 -9.11 -0.92 -18.48
C PRO A 88 -8.33 0.27 -17.91
N THR A 89 -8.96 1.45 -17.78
CA THR A 89 -8.26 2.59 -17.13
C THR A 89 -8.11 2.35 -15.63
N SER A 90 -9.09 1.70 -14.99
CA SER A 90 -9.05 1.37 -13.58
C SER A 90 -7.96 0.33 -13.32
N SER A 91 -7.80 -0.69 -14.17
CA SER A 91 -6.72 -1.67 -14.02
C SER A 91 -5.33 -1.03 -14.16
N VAL A 92 -5.13 -0.11 -15.12
CA VAL A 92 -3.87 0.64 -15.24
C VAL A 92 -3.61 1.51 -14.00
N VAL A 93 -4.61 2.24 -13.52
CA VAL A 93 -4.49 3.07 -12.31
C VAL A 93 -4.19 2.20 -11.07
N LEU A 94 -4.85 1.05 -10.91
CA LEU A 94 -4.55 0.12 -9.81
C LEU A 94 -3.11 -0.39 -9.91
N THR A 95 -2.67 -0.78 -11.10
CA THR A 95 -1.32 -1.32 -11.32
C THR A 95 -0.27 -0.30 -10.93
N THR A 96 -0.44 0.95 -11.37
CA THR A 96 0.46 2.05 -11.00
C THR A 96 0.43 2.33 -9.49
N ALA A 97 -0.75 2.31 -8.86
CA ALA A 97 -0.90 2.47 -7.42
C ALA A 97 -0.16 1.37 -6.63
N ILE A 98 -0.33 0.11 -7.01
CA ILE A 98 0.36 -1.02 -6.38
C ILE A 98 1.87 -0.95 -6.64
N ALA A 99 2.30 -0.58 -7.84
CA ALA A 99 3.72 -0.39 -8.16
C ALA A 99 4.38 0.68 -7.27
N ILE A 100 3.69 1.79 -7.00
CA ILE A 100 4.15 2.81 -6.05
C ILE A 100 4.23 2.23 -4.63
N LYS A 101 3.18 1.54 -4.15
CA LYS A 101 3.17 0.92 -2.80
C LYS A 101 4.31 -0.08 -2.61
N LEU A 102 4.60 -0.88 -3.64
CA LEU A 102 5.68 -1.86 -3.64
C LEU A 102 7.06 -1.25 -3.89
N GLY A 103 7.15 -0.01 -4.39
CA GLY A 103 8.42 0.62 -4.77
C GLY A 103 9.07 -0.05 -5.98
N LEU A 104 8.25 -0.45 -6.97
CA LEU A 104 8.73 -0.97 -8.25
C LEU A 104 9.25 0.16 -9.15
N VAL A 105 10.06 -0.17 -10.16
CA VAL A 105 10.51 0.80 -11.18
C VAL A 105 9.30 1.36 -11.94
N PRO A 106 9.22 2.68 -12.22
CA PRO A 106 10.16 3.76 -11.89
C PRO A 106 9.97 4.42 -10.50
N PHE A 107 9.01 3.95 -9.70
CA PHE A 107 8.60 4.53 -8.41
C PHE A 107 9.42 4.07 -7.19
N HIS A 108 10.64 3.57 -7.39
CA HIS A 108 11.45 2.94 -6.33
C HIS A 108 12.22 3.95 -5.45
N PHE A 109 12.34 5.21 -5.86
CA PHE A 109 13.24 6.19 -5.23
C PHE A 109 12.97 6.47 -3.75
N TRP A 110 11.72 6.35 -3.30
CA TRP A 110 11.39 6.54 -1.88
C TRP A 110 11.94 5.40 -1.00
N PHE A 111 12.08 4.19 -1.54
CA PHE A 111 12.32 3.00 -0.75
C PHE A 111 13.72 2.94 -0.14
N PRO A 112 14.83 3.20 -0.88
CA PRO A 112 16.17 3.25 -0.30
C PRO A 112 16.33 4.32 0.79
N GLU A 113 15.75 5.51 0.59
CA GLU A 113 15.86 6.61 1.54
C GLU A 113 15.11 6.32 2.84
N VAL A 114 13.92 5.70 2.74
CA VAL A 114 13.14 5.29 3.92
C VAL A 114 13.88 4.20 4.70
N LEU A 115 14.45 3.21 4.01
CA LEU A 115 15.24 2.17 4.67
C LEU A 115 16.44 2.74 5.43
N GLN A 116 17.18 3.66 4.80
CA GLN A 116 18.35 4.31 5.41
C GLN A 116 17.99 5.14 6.64
N GLY A 117 16.85 5.83 6.64
CA GLY A 117 16.40 6.63 7.79
C GLY A 117 15.73 5.82 8.91
N SER A 118 15.43 4.54 8.67
CA SER A 118 14.72 3.67 9.61
C SER A 118 15.66 2.79 10.44
N SER A 119 15.17 2.26 11.57
CA SER A 119 15.92 1.22 12.30
C SER A 119 15.93 -0.09 11.52
N LEU A 120 16.98 -0.92 11.68
CA LEU A 120 17.09 -2.21 10.99
C LEU A 120 15.83 -3.09 11.13
N THR A 121 15.24 -3.13 12.33
CA THR A 121 14.01 -3.90 12.57
C THR A 121 12.80 -3.35 11.82
N THR A 122 12.68 -2.02 11.68
CA THR A 122 11.60 -1.39 10.91
C THR A 122 11.83 -1.59 9.42
N GLY A 123 13.08 -1.48 8.97
CA GLY A 123 13.49 -1.72 7.59
C GLY A 123 13.19 -3.16 7.14
N LEU A 124 13.48 -4.15 7.98
CA LEU A 124 13.10 -5.54 7.74
C LEU A 124 11.59 -5.71 7.57
N LEU A 125 10.80 -5.05 8.42
CA LEU A 125 9.34 -5.11 8.34
C LEU A 125 8.81 -4.47 7.06
N LEU A 126 9.37 -3.32 6.65
CA LEU A 126 9.05 -2.63 5.40
C LEU A 126 9.41 -3.44 4.15
N SER A 127 10.52 -4.19 4.18
CA SER A 127 10.98 -4.99 3.05
C SER A 127 10.28 -6.34 2.92
N THR A 128 9.61 -6.81 3.98
CA THR A 128 8.96 -8.14 4.00
C THR A 128 7.46 -8.02 4.23
N ALA A 129 7.03 -7.84 5.49
CA ALA A 129 5.64 -7.91 5.91
C ALA A 129 4.74 -6.91 5.16
N MET A 130 5.23 -5.69 4.96
CA MET A 130 4.47 -4.61 4.30
C MET A 130 4.28 -4.83 2.79
N LYS A 131 4.97 -5.81 2.20
CA LYS A 131 4.79 -6.17 0.78
C LYS A 131 3.61 -7.12 0.56
N PHE A 132 3.19 -7.89 1.58
CA PHE A 132 2.11 -8.87 1.43
C PHE A 132 0.77 -8.26 1.02
N PRO A 133 0.22 -7.23 1.69
CA PRO A 133 -1.11 -6.73 1.33
C PRO A 133 -1.21 -6.20 -0.12
N PRO A 134 -0.27 -5.38 -0.63
CA PRO A 134 -0.28 -4.97 -2.03
C PRO A 134 -0.08 -6.14 -3.02
N LEU A 135 0.75 -7.14 -2.67
CA LEU A 135 0.92 -8.35 -3.49
C LEU A 135 -0.36 -9.17 -3.58
N THR A 136 -1.13 -9.28 -2.50
CA THR A 136 -2.42 -9.96 -2.51
C THR A 136 -3.42 -9.27 -3.43
N LEU A 137 -3.50 -7.93 -3.41
CA LEU A 137 -4.36 -7.21 -4.35
C LEU A 137 -3.93 -7.39 -5.81
N LEU A 138 -2.62 -7.39 -6.08
CA LEU A 138 -2.09 -7.66 -7.41
C LEU A 138 -2.47 -9.08 -7.87
N TYR A 139 -2.39 -10.06 -6.99
CA TYR A 139 -2.79 -11.43 -7.27
C TYR A 139 -4.29 -11.54 -7.57
N LEU A 140 -5.15 -10.97 -6.72
CA LEU A 140 -6.61 -11.02 -6.89
C LEU A 140 -7.08 -10.34 -8.19
N THR A 141 -6.37 -9.31 -8.63
CA THR A 141 -6.70 -8.55 -9.85
C THR A 141 -5.90 -8.99 -11.08
N SER A 142 -5.03 -9.99 -10.97
CA SER A 142 -4.10 -10.41 -12.03
C SER A 142 -4.77 -10.70 -13.39
N HIS A 143 -5.99 -11.27 -13.37
CA HIS A 143 -6.77 -11.57 -14.58
C HIS A 143 -7.19 -10.33 -15.38
N SER A 144 -7.20 -9.15 -14.74
CA SER A 144 -7.59 -7.86 -15.35
C SER A 144 -6.40 -6.99 -15.75
N LEU A 145 -5.19 -7.40 -15.37
CA LEU A 145 -3.97 -6.67 -15.69
C LEU A 145 -3.62 -6.89 -17.16
N ASN A 146 -3.15 -5.84 -17.81
CA ASN A 146 -2.61 -5.97 -19.16
C ASN A 146 -1.20 -6.61 -19.07
N PRO A 147 -0.99 -7.84 -19.58
CA PRO A 147 0.30 -8.53 -19.48
C PRO A 147 1.39 -7.93 -20.38
N THR A 148 1.01 -7.01 -21.28
CA THR A 148 1.95 -6.34 -22.19
C THR A 148 2.56 -5.05 -21.62
N LEU A 149 2.07 -4.61 -20.45
CA LEU A 149 2.59 -3.50 -19.65
C LEU A 149 3.41 -4.06 -18.48
#